data_AF-A0A5N4B677-F1
#
_entry.id   AF-A0A5N4B677-F1
#
_cell.length_a   1.000
_cell.length_b   1.000
_cell.length_c   1.000
_cell.angle_alpha   90.00
_cell.angle_beta   90.00
_cell.angle_gamma   90.00
#
_symmetry.space_group_name_H-M   'P 1'
#
loop_
_entity.id
_entity.type
_entity.pdbx_description
1 polymer ?
#
loop_
_entity_poly.entity_id
_entity_poly.type
_entity_poly.pdbx_seq_one_letter_code
_entity_poly.pdbx_strand_id
1 'polypeptide(L)'
;MAFEFAVALNIPHKSKNGMAGKDWLRSFLRRNYQLSVRKAESVSLARGLGMTRARVNSYFNLLQSVLQKYNLFEKPGHIFNMDETGL
;
A
#
# COMPACT_ATOMS: atom_id res chain seq x y z
N MET A 1 -15.79 -5.24 7.90
CA MET A 1 -16.64 -4.46 6.97
C MET A 1 -17.86 -5.22 6.44
N ALA A 2 -17.79 -6.11 5.45
CA ALA A 2 -19.01 -6.73 4.88
C ALA A 2 -19.79 -7.67 5.83
N PHE A 3 -19.07 -8.46 6.63
CA PHE A 3 -19.67 -9.30 7.67
C PHE A 3 -20.33 -8.45 8.77
N GLU A 4 -19.61 -7.46 9.30
CA GLU A 4 -20.12 -6.53 10.32
C GLU A 4 -21.40 -5.82 9.86
N PHE A 5 -21.46 -5.38 8.59
CA PHE A 5 -22.68 -4.78 8.04
C PHE A 5 -23.86 -5.75 8.02
N ALA A 6 -23.65 -7.02 7.63
CA ALA A 6 -24.70 -8.02 7.64
C ALA A 6 -25.18 -8.34 9.06
N VAL A 7 -24.28 -8.36 10.05
CA VAL A 7 -24.61 -8.52 11.47
C VAL A 7 -25.40 -7.30 11.98
N ALA A 8 -24.93 -6.08 11.72
CA ALA A 8 -25.56 -4.84 12.17
C ALA A 8 -26.97 -4.65 11.58
N LEU A 9 -27.19 -5.10 10.33
CA LEU A 9 -28.49 -5.06 9.66
C LEU A 9 -29.36 -6.31 9.90
N ASN A 10 -28.89 -7.23 10.74
CA ASN A 10 -29.57 -8.49 11.06
C ASN A 10 -29.94 -9.33 9.81
N ILE A 11 -29.10 -9.27 8.78
CA ILE A 11 -29.29 -9.99 7.52
C ILE A 11 -28.72 -11.41 7.67
N PRO A 12 -29.52 -12.46 7.40
CA PRO A 12 -29.02 -13.84 7.39
C PRO A 12 -27.85 -14.00 6.43
N HIS A 13 -26.73 -14.53 6.90
CA HIS A 13 -25.52 -14.67 6.11
C HIS A 13 -24.77 -15.98 6.42
N LYS A 14 -24.01 -16.48 5.44
CA LYS A 14 -23.22 -17.73 5.53
C LYS A 14 -21.73 -17.50 5.87
N SER A 15 -21.40 -16.29 6.31
CA SER A 15 -20.04 -15.89 6.68
C SER A 15 -19.49 -16.80 7.78
N LYS A 16 -18.21 -17.16 7.70
CA LYS A 16 -17.51 -17.95 8.73
C LYS A 16 -16.34 -17.15 9.26
N ASN A 17 -16.04 -17.28 10.55
CA ASN A 17 -14.88 -16.64 11.21
C ASN A 17 -14.82 -15.11 11.02
N GLY A 18 -15.98 -14.43 10.99
CA GLY A 18 -16.03 -12.98 10.81
C GLY A 18 -15.71 -12.48 9.40
N MET A 19 -15.62 -13.37 8.41
CA MET A 19 -15.26 -13.04 7.03
C MET A 19 -16.40 -13.29 6.06
N ALA A 20 -16.62 -12.34 5.15
CA ALA A 20 -17.53 -12.53 4.03
C ALA A 20 -17.03 -13.65 3.11
N GLY A 21 -17.93 -14.54 2.70
CA GLY A 21 -17.60 -15.70 1.88
C GLY A 21 -17.28 -15.38 0.42
N LYS A 22 -16.80 -16.40 -0.32
CA LYS A 22 -16.45 -16.29 -1.74
C LYS A 22 -17.60 -15.77 -2.61
N ASP A 23 -18.83 -16.17 -2.33
CA ASP A 23 -20.01 -15.77 -3.13
C ASP A 23 -20.37 -14.29 -2.96
N TRP A 24 -20.14 -13.75 -1.76
CA TRP A 24 -20.27 -12.32 -1.51
C TRP A 24 -19.25 -11.55 -2.34
N LEU A 25 -17.98 -11.98 -2.33
CA LEU A 25 -16.91 -11.34 -3.12
C LEU A 25 -17.21 -11.38 -4.62
N ARG A 26 -17.64 -12.54 -5.15
CA ARG A 26 -18.05 -12.68 -6.56
C ARG A 26 -19.19 -11.72 -6.93
N SER A 27 -20.23 -11.67 -6.09
CA SER A 27 -21.38 -10.79 -6.32
C SER A 27 -20.99 -9.32 -6.24
N PHE A 28 -20.08 -8.95 -5.33
CA PHE A 28 -19.56 -7.61 -5.18
C PHE A 28 -18.77 -7.16 -6.41
N LEU A 29 -17.84 -8.00 -6.90
CA LEU A 29 -17.07 -7.70 -8.11
C LEU A 29 -17.96 -7.61 -9.36
N ARG A 30 -18.99 -8.46 -9.47
CA ARG A 30 -19.96 -8.39 -10.57
C ARG A 30 -20.72 -7.06 -10.61
N ARG A 31 -21.09 -6.50 -9.45
CA ARG A 31 -21.77 -5.19 -9.36
C ARG A 31 -20.83 -4.01 -9.61
N ASN A 32 -19.54 -4.19 -9.35
CA ASN A 32 -18.52 -3.14 -9.44
C ASN A 32 -17.52 -3.49 -10.55
N TYR A 33 -17.97 -3.49 -11.80
CA TYR A 33 -17.19 -3.97 -12.96
C TYR A 33 -15.88 -3.21 -13.22
N GLN A 34 -15.72 -2.01 -12.66
CA GLN A 34 -14.48 -1.23 -12.75
C GLN A 34 -13.38 -1.78 -11.84
N LEU A 35 -13.72 -2.61 -10.85
CA LEU A 35 -12.76 -3.25 -9.97
C LEU A 35 -12.16 -4.49 -10.64
N SER A 36 -10.83 -4.54 -10.66
CA SER A 36 -10.08 -5.69 -11.18
C SER A 36 -9.43 -6.47 -10.03
N VAL A 37 -9.55 -7.79 -10.04
CA VAL A 37 -8.77 -8.65 -9.13
C VAL A 37 -7.36 -8.77 -9.69
N ARG A 38 -6.36 -8.31 -8.93
CA ARG A 38 -4.95 -8.43 -9.28
C ARG A 38 -4.30 -9.54 -8.46
N LYS A 39 -3.43 -10.31 -9.10
CA LYS A 39 -2.50 -11.17 -8.38
C LYS A 39 -1.49 -10.26 -7.69
N ALA A 40 -1.19 -10.52 -6.42
CA ALA A 40 -0.11 -9.81 -5.75
C ALA A 40 1.18 -10.02 -6.53
N GLU A 41 1.86 -8.92 -6.87
CA GLU A 41 3.20 -9.00 -7.45
C GLU A 41 4.15 -9.58 -6.42
N SER A 42 5.03 -10.49 -6.86
CA SER A 42 6.08 -11.01 -5.99
C SER A 42 7.02 -9.86 -5.62
N VAL A 43 7.09 -9.57 -4.32
CA VAL A 43 8.10 -8.69 -3.78
C VAL A 43 9.43 -9.43 -3.86
N SER A 44 10.42 -8.87 -4.57
CA SER A 44 11.76 -9.46 -4.58
C SER A 44 12.35 -9.47 -3.17
N LEU A 45 13.20 -10.44 -2.85
CA LEU A 45 13.85 -10.52 -1.54
C LEU A 45 14.57 -9.20 -1.19
N ALA A 46 15.23 -8.57 -2.16
CA ALA A 46 15.85 -7.26 -2.00
C ALA A 46 14.83 -6.17 -1.59
N ARG A 47 13.64 -6.12 -2.22
CA ARG A 47 12.57 -5.19 -1.83
C ARG A 47 12.03 -5.49 -0.44
N GLY A 48 11.82 -6.76 -0.10
CA GLY A 48 11.35 -7.18 1.22
C GLY A 48 12.32 -6.80 2.34
N LEU A 49 13.62 -7.03 2.12
CA LEU A 49 14.65 -6.62 3.06
C LEU A 49 14.76 -5.09 3.13
N GLY A 50 14.68 -4.40 1.99
CA GLY A 50 14.75 -2.94 1.89
C GLY A 50 13.63 -2.21 2.63
N MET A 51 12.43 -2.77 2.62
CA MET A 51 11.22 -2.16 3.21
C MET A 51 10.97 -2.60 4.66
N THR A 52 12.04 -2.75 5.45
CA THR A 52 11.91 -2.98 6.89
C THR A 52 11.75 -1.65 7.64
N ARG A 53 11.01 -1.65 8.76
CA ARG A 53 10.77 -0.45 9.57
C ARG A 53 12.06 0.30 9.91
N ALA A 54 13.11 -0.43 10.28
CA ALA A 54 14.40 0.15 10.61
C ALA A 54 15.04 0.87 9.41
N ARG A 55 15.04 0.25 8.22
CA ARG A 55 15.63 0.85 7.02
C ARG A 55 14.84 2.06 6.53
N VAL A 56 13.51 1.97 6.54
CA VAL A 56 12.63 3.07 6.17
C VAL A 56 12.84 4.26 7.11
N ASN A 57 12.86 4.01 8.42
CA ASN A 57 13.11 5.07 9.41
C ASN A 57 14.49 5.72 9.22
N SER A 58 15.55 4.91 9.05
CA SER A 58 16.90 5.44 8.82
C SER A 58 16.98 6.28 7.55
N TYR A 59 16.33 5.86 6.46
CA TYR A 59 16.26 6.62 5.22
C TYR A 59 15.58 7.98 5.41
N PHE A 60 14.40 8.02 6.02
CA PHE A 60 13.66 9.27 6.19
C PHE A 60 14.31 10.21 7.22
N ASN A 61 14.96 9.68 8.26
CA ASN A 61 15.76 10.48 9.18
C ASN A 61 16.94 11.14 8.46
N LEU A 62 17.65 10.38 7.62
CA LEU A 62 18.74 10.93 6.80
C LEU A 62 18.21 12.01 5.85
N LEU A 63 17.14 11.73 5.11
CA LEU A 63 16.51 12.69 4.19
C LEU A 63 16.15 13.99 4.92
N GLN A 64 15.46 13.89 6.06
CA GLN A 64 15.09 15.05 6.86
C GLN A 64 16.31 15.86 7.29
N SER A 65 17.34 15.20 7.82
CA SER A 65 18.57 15.88 8.26
C SER A 65 19.27 16.63 7.13
N VAL A 66 19.32 16.03 5.93
CA VAL A 66 19.93 16.65 4.74
C VAL A 66 19.11 17.85 4.28
N LEU A 67 17.80 17.71 4.17
CA LEU A 67 16.91 18.80 3.76
C LEU A 67 16.97 19.98 4.74
N GLN A 68 17.05 19.70 6.05
CA GLN A 68 17.22 20.73 7.08
C GLN A 68 18.57 21.41 6.97
N LYS A 69 19.66 20.64 6.89
CA LYS A 69 21.04 21.14 6.82
C LYS A 69 21.27 22.13 5.67
N TYR A 70 20.63 21.87 4.52
CA TYR A 70 20.79 22.69 3.32
C TYR A 70 19.62 23.64 3.03
N ASN A 71 18.62 23.72 3.94
CA ASN A 71 17.43 24.54 3.79
C ASN A 71 16.71 24.32 2.44
N LEU A 72 16.40 23.05 2.16
CA LEU A 72 15.88 22.58 0.86
C LEU A 72 14.39 22.25 0.84
N PHE A 73 13.67 22.25 1.97
CA PHE A 73 12.24 21.89 2.02
C PHE A 73 11.39 22.68 1.02
N GLU A 74 11.62 23.98 0.94
CA GLU A 74 10.89 24.89 0.05
C GLU A 74 11.63 25.17 -1.28
N LYS A 75 12.68 24.39 -1.60
CA LYS A 75 13.55 24.62 -2.76
C LYS A 75 13.76 23.35 -3.60
N PRO A 76 12.69 22.72 -4.11
CA PRO A 76 12.80 21.50 -4.90
C PRO A 76 13.64 21.69 -6.17
N GLY A 77 13.65 22.89 -6.77
CA GLY A 77 14.46 23.20 -7.96
C GLY A 77 15.98 23.19 -7.73
N HIS A 78 16.44 23.01 -6.49
CA HIS A 78 17.87 22.86 -6.17
C HIS A 78 18.27 21.40 -5.94
N ILE A 79 17.35 20.44 -6.13
CA ILE A 79 17.60 19.01 -5.98
C ILE A 79 17.69 18.40 -7.38
N PHE A 80 18.88 17.99 -7.78
CA PHE A 80 19.14 17.39 -9.09
C PHE A 80 19.39 15.89 -8.92
N ASN A 81 18.74 15.08 -9.76
CA ASN A 81 19.10 13.67 -9.88
C ASN A 81 20.34 13.57 -10.78
N MET A 82 21.43 13.02 -10.24
CA MET A 82 22.71 12.84 -10.96
C MET A 82 22.99 11.35 -11.23
N ASP A 83 21.94 10.54 -11.30
CA ASP A 83 22.02 9.12 -11.67
C ASP A 83 22.41 8.98 -13.15
N GLU A 84 23.39 8.12 -13.42
CA GLU A 84 23.82 7.78 -14.77
C GLU A 84 22.84 6.78 -15.37
N THR A 85 22.11 7.17 -16.41
CA THR A 85 21.41 6.19 -17.25
C THR A 85 22.45 5.49 -18.10
N GLY A 86 22.82 4.27 -17.71
CA GLY A 86 23.73 3.43 -18.50
C GLY A 86 23.21 3.27 -19.94
N LEU A 87 23.95 3.85 -20.89
CA LEU A 87 23.91 3.48 -22.30
C LEU A 87 24.86 2.31 -22.53
#